data_AF-A0A967X0F0-F1
#
_entry.id   AF-A0A967X0F0-F1
#
_cell.length_a   1.000
_cell.length_b   1.000
_cell.length_c   1.000
_cell.angle_alpha   90.00
_cell.angle_beta   90.00
_cell.angle_gamma   90.00
#
_symmetry.space_group_name_H-M   'P 1'
#
loop_
_entity.id
_entity.type
_entity.pdbx_description
1 polymer ?
#
loop_
_entity_poly.entity_id
_entity_poly.type
_entity_poly.pdbx_seq_one_letter_code
_entity_poly.pdbx_strand_id
1 'polypeptide(L)' 'PRMVEKTLQLDAQIREVAQRYFHASNFLYLGRGIMYPIALEGALKLKEISYIHAEGYAAGEMKHGP' A
#
# COMPACT_ATOMS: atom_id res chain seq x y z
N PRO A 1 -9.42 14.19 13.38
CA PRO A 1 -8.89 13.42 14.54
C PRO A 1 -9.61 12.08 14.76
N ARG A 2 -10.92 12.08 15.04
CA ARG A 2 -11.67 10.84 15.38
C ARG A 2 -11.57 9.70 14.38
N MET A 3 -11.58 10.02 13.07
CA MET A 3 -11.44 9.01 12.02
C MET A 3 -10.06 8.35 12.05
N VAL A 4 -9.00 9.11 12.32
CA VAL A 4 -7.63 8.60 12.43
C VAL A 4 -7.50 7.69 13.66
N GLU A 5 -8.03 8.10 14.80
CA GLU A 5 -8.07 7.26 16.01
C GLU A 5 -8.79 5.93 15.76
N LYS A 6 -9.91 5.97 15.03
CA LYS A 6 -10.63 4.75 14.63
C LYS A 6 -9.80 3.88 13.68
N THR A 7 -9.06 4.48 12.74
CA THR A 7 -8.15 3.73 11.84
C THR A 7 -7.02 3.04 12.62
N LEU A 8 -6.48 3.66 13.67
CA LEU A 8 -5.43 3.05 14.50
C LEU A 8 -5.90 1.79 15.23
N GLN A 9 -7.21 1.62 15.45
CA GLN A 9 -7.78 0.40 16.04
C GLN A 9 -7.69 -0.82 15.10
N LEU A 10 -7.31 -0.63 13.83
CA LEU A 10 -7.13 -1.70 12.85
C LEU A 10 -5.74 -2.38 12.93
N ASP A 11 -4.86 -1.99 13.87
CA ASP A 11 -3.48 -2.50 14.01
C ASP A 11 -3.38 -4.04 13.93
N ALA A 12 -4.23 -4.76 14.69
CA ALA A 12 -4.21 -6.22 14.71
C ALA A 12 -4.51 -6.83 13.33
N GLN A 13 -5.51 -6.29 12.62
CA GLN A 13 -5.89 -6.76 11.29
C GLN A 13 -4.79 -6.45 10.25
N ILE A 14 -4.17 -5.26 10.35
CA ILE A 14 -3.05 -4.88 9.47
C ILE A 14 -1.84 -5.79 9.73
N ARG A 15 -1.57 -6.16 10.98
CA ARG A 15 -0.49 -7.10 11.34
C ARG A 15 -0.69 -8.49 10.71
N GLU A 16 -1.92 -9.00 10.70
CA GLU A 16 -2.25 -10.27 10.02
C GLU A 16 -1.98 -10.20 8.51
N VAL A 17 -2.34 -9.08 7.86
CA VAL A 17 -2.03 -8.84 6.45
C VAL A 17 -0.51 -8.81 6.22
N ALA A 18 0.23 -8.10 7.07
CA ALA A 18 1.69 -8.03 6.97
C ALA A 18 2.35 -9.41 7.11
N GLN A 19 1.93 -10.21 8.10
CA GLN A 19 2.42 -11.58 8.31
C GLN A 19 2.12 -12.50 7.13
N ARG A 20 1.04 -12.26 6.38
CA ARG A 20 0.73 -13.04 5.18
C ARG A 20 1.68 -12.75 4.03
N TYR A 21 2.13 -11.51 3.88
CA TYR A 21 2.82 -11.05 2.67
C TYR A 21 4.27 -10.62 2.85
N PHE A 22 4.86 -10.68 4.06
CA PHE A 22 6.24 -10.22 4.29
C PHE A 22 7.31 -10.99 3.49
N HIS A 23 6.99 -12.19 2.98
CA HIS A 23 7.87 -12.96 2.10
C HIS A 23 7.72 -12.58 0.61
N ALA A 24 6.74 -11.77 0.23
CA ALA A 24 6.60 -11.33 -1.15
C ALA A 24 7.74 -10.37 -1.51
N SER A 25 8.33 -10.58 -2.69
CA SER A 25 9.43 -9.76 -3.20
C SER A 25 8.95 -8.50 -3.92
N ASN A 26 7.67 -8.44 -4.32
CA ASN A 26 7.11 -7.38 -5.14
C ASN A 26 5.70 -7.01 -4.68
N PHE A 27 5.40 -5.71 -4.64
CA PHE A 27 4.06 -5.17 -4.36
C PHE A 27 3.66 -4.12 -5.39
N LEU A 28 2.39 -4.15 -5.79
CA LEU A 28 1.77 -3.12 -6.64
C LEU A 28 0.64 -2.44 -5.87
N TYR A 29 0.79 -1.15 -5.62
CA TYR A 29 -0.20 -0.30 -4.98
C TYR A 29 -1.01 0.42 -6.06
N LEU A 30 -2.32 0.26 -6.05
CA LEU A 30 -3.20 0.78 -7.09
C LEU A 30 -4.09 1.88 -6.53
N GLY A 31 -4.10 3.04 -7.18
CA GLY A 31 -4.94 4.17 -6.79
C GLY A 31 -5.59 4.86 -7.97
N ARG A 32 -6.81 5.37 -7.79
CA ARG A 32 -7.55 6.16 -8.81
C ARG A 32 -7.90 7.54 -8.26
N GLY A 33 -7.77 8.56 -9.10
CA GLY A 33 -8.09 9.94 -8.73
C GLY A 33 -7.31 10.37 -7.48
N ILE A 34 -8.03 10.85 -6.46
CA ILE A 34 -7.43 11.31 -5.20
C ILE A 34 -6.69 10.20 -4.42
N MET A 35 -6.93 8.92 -4.73
CA MET A 35 -6.23 7.80 -4.10
C MET A 35 -4.89 7.47 -4.76
N TYR A 36 -4.59 8.01 -5.94
CA TYR A 36 -3.32 7.75 -6.61
C TYR A 36 -2.11 8.23 -5.80
N PRO A 37 -2.10 9.45 -5.23
CA PRO A 37 -1.04 9.86 -4.30
C PRO A 37 -0.90 8.95 -3.07
N ILE A 38 -2.01 8.37 -2.59
CA ILE A 38 -1.99 7.44 -1.45
C ILE A 38 -1.33 6.10 -1.85
N ALA A 39 -1.58 5.62 -3.07
CA ALA A 39 -0.90 4.44 -3.59
C ALA A 39 0.62 4.66 -3.74
N LEU A 40 1.03 5.82 -4.23
CA LEU A 40 2.45 6.21 -4.31
C LEU A 40 3.12 6.25 -2.94
N GLU A 41 2.49 6.90 -1.96
CA GLU A 41 3.02 6.99 -0.60
C GLU A 41 3.12 5.62 0.08
N GLY A 42 2.09 4.77 -0.08
CA GLY A 42 2.09 3.41 0.45
C GLY A 42 3.23 2.55 -0.10
N ALA A 43 3.48 2.64 -1.41
CA ALA A 43 4.59 1.97 -2.06
C ALA A 43 5.94 2.51 -1.58
N LEU A 44 6.08 3.83 -1.43
CA LEU A 44 7.30 4.47 -0.93
C LEU A 44 7.62 4.01 0.50
N LYS A 45 6.65 4.04 1.41
CA LYS A 45 6.86 3.59 2.80
C LYS A 45 7.28 2.12 2.86
N LEU A 46 6.64 1.25 2.08
CA LEU A 46 7.02 -0.16 2.06
C LEU A 46 8.46 -0.35 1.56
N LYS A 47 8.84 0.34 0.47
CA LYS A 47 10.22 0.36 -0.05
C LYS A 47 11.24 0.79 1.00
N GLU A 48 10.98 1.90 1.70
CA GLU A 48 11.95 2.51 2.63
C GLU A 48 12.28 1.63 3.84
N ILE A 49 11.27 1.01 4.46
CA ILE A 49 11.46 0.33 5.76
C ILE A 49 11.63 -1.19 5.63
N SER A 50 11.08 -1.79 4.58
CA SER A 50 11.11 -3.26 4.40
C SER A 50 12.11 -3.72 3.35
N TYR A 51 12.62 -2.79 2.52
CA TYR A 51 13.45 -3.09 1.34
C TYR A 51 12.78 -3.98 0.28
N ILE A 52 11.46 -4.21 0.40
CA ILE A 52 10.67 -4.92 -0.60
C ILE A 52 10.43 -3.99 -1.79
N HIS A 53 10.54 -4.53 -3.01
CA HIS A 53 10.21 -3.78 -4.20
C HIS A 53 8.71 -3.46 -4.24
N ALA A 54 8.34 -2.18 -4.20
CA ALA A 54 6.94 -1.76 -4.22
C ALA A 54 6.70 -0.57 -5.16
N GLU A 55 5.69 -0.62 -6.02
CA GLU A 55 5.38 0.47 -6.97
C GLU A 55 3.95 0.95 -6.80
N GLY A 56 3.75 2.27 -6.88
CA GLY A 56 2.43 2.87 -6.92
C GLY A 56 2.03 3.17 -8.37
N TYR A 57 0.84 2.75 -8.76
CA TYR A 57 0.37 2.81 -10.14
C TYR A 57 -1.06 3.37 -10.23
N ALA A 58 -1.35 4.11 -11.30
CA ALA A 58 -2.69 4.58 -11.58
C ALA A 58 -3.58 3.39 -11.99
N ALA A 59 -4.67 3.15 -11.27
CA ALA A 59 -5.51 1.96 -11.50
C ALA A 59 -6.10 1.90 -12.93
N GLY A 60 -6.27 3.05 -13.60
CA GLY A 60 -6.76 3.11 -14.99
C GLY A 60 -5.74 2.60 -16.02
N GLU A 61 -4.46 2.61 -15.68
CA GLU A 61 -3.36 2.24 -16.56
C GLU A 61 -3.02 0.74 -16.48
N MET A 62 -3.63 -0.01 -15.56
CA MET A 62 -3.34 -1.45 -15.38
C MET A 62 -3.52 -2.28 -16.66
N LYS A 63 -4.49 -1.92 -17.50
CA LYS A 63 -4.76 -2.60 -18.77
C LYS A 63 -3.76 -2.24 -19.88
N HIS A 64 -2.96 -1.21 -19.65
CA HIS A 64 -1.91 -0.73 -20.56
C HIS A 64 -0.53 -1.29 -20.19
N GLY A 65 -0.50 -2.21 -19.21
CA GLY A 65 0.70 -2.79 -18.65
C GLY A 65 1.24 -1.92 -17.51
N PRO A 66 1.54 -2.49 -16.33
CA PRO A 66 2.43 -1.86 -15.36
C PRO A 66 3.88 -1.88 -15.84
#